data_AF-A0A449IR56-F1
#
_entry.id   AF-A0A449IR56-F1
#
_cell.length_a   1.000
_cell.length_b   1.000
_cell.length_c   1.000
_cell.angle_alpha   90.00
_cell.angle_beta   90.00
_cell.angle_gamma   90.00
#
_symmetry.space_group_name_H-M   'P 1'
#
loop_
_entity.id
_entity.type
_entity.pdbx_description
1 polymer ?
#
loop_
_entity_poly.entity_id
_entity_poly.type
_entity_poly.pdbx_seq_one_letter_code
_entity_poly.pdbx_strand_id
1 'polypeptide(L)'
;MNKTPFSALTRTKCRSLRPIWIKLRRDQDSVGAKITVVAEGVIPGLGEPIFDRLDAELAHALMSINAVKGIEIAPVLPVLPSAAPSIATR
;
A
#
# COMPACT_ATOMS: atom_id res chain seq x y z
N MET A 1 2.54 6.62 16.52
CA MET A 1 1.45 7.59 16.23
C MET A 1 1.93 8.59 15.19
N ASN A 2 1.65 8.35 13.90
CA ASN A 2 2.02 9.22 12.78
C ASN A 2 0.95 10.31 12.59
N LYS A 3 1.32 11.59 12.62
CA LYS A 3 0.42 12.77 12.63
C LYS A 3 0.03 13.28 11.23
N THR A 4 0.29 12.54 10.15
CA THR A 4 -0.18 12.92 8.80
C THR A 4 -1.46 12.17 8.42
N PRO A 5 -2.46 12.82 7.80
CA PRO A 5 -3.70 12.15 7.38
C PRO A 5 -3.46 11.07 6.32
N PHE A 6 -2.28 11.07 5.68
CA PHE A 6 -1.79 10.00 4.85
C PHE A 6 -0.88 9.11 5.69
N SER A 7 -1.32 7.90 6.02
CA SER A 7 -0.61 6.98 6.92
C SER A 7 0.73 6.49 6.37
N ALA A 8 0.90 6.47 5.04
CA ALA A 8 2.03 5.83 4.35
C ALA A 8 2.91 6.77 3.49
N LEU A 9 2.62 8.08 3.41
CA LEU A 9 3.37 8.96 2.52
C LEU A 9 4.57 9.65 3.19
N THR A 10 5.74 9.54 2.56
CA THR A 10 6.89 10.40 2.82
C THR A 10 6.51 11.87 2.63
N ARG A 11 6.96 12.74 3.55
CA ARG A 11 6.58 14.17 3.65
C ARG A 11 6.65 14.96 2.33
N THR A 12 7.56 14.60 1.43
CA THR A 12 7.75 15.19 0.10
C THR A 12 6.60 14.87 -0.87
N LYS A 13 6.13 13.62 -0.93
CA LYS A 13 5.02 13.22 -1.82
C LYS A 13 3.67 13.81 -1.36
N CYS A 14 3.49 14.05 -0.06
CA CYS A 14 2.29 14.72 0.46
C CYS A 14 2.09 16.13 -0.13
N ARG A 15 3.19 16.83 -0.46
CA ARG A 15 3.12 18.20 -0.96
C ARG A 15 2.65 18.25 -2.42
N SER A 16 3.08 17.29 -3.25
CA SER A 16 2.68 17.23 -4.67
C SER A 16 1.25 16.71 -4.86
N LEU A 17 0.77 15.80 -4.01
CA LEU A 17 -0.59 15.25 -4.13
C LEU A 17 -1.69 16.20 -3.61
N ARG A 18 -1.36 17.10 -2.68
CA ARG A 18 -2.33 18.06 -2.09
C ARG A 18 -3.20 18.80 -3.11
N PRO A 19 -2.67 19.44 -4.17
CA PRO A 19 -3.49 20.13 -5.16
C PRO A 19 -4.47 19.19 -5.89
N ILE A 20 -4.07 17.94 -6.14
CA ILE A 20 -4.91 16.92 -6.77
C ILE A 20 -6.10 16.58 -5.85
N TRP A 21 -5.86 16.36 -4.55
CA TRP A 21 -6.93 16.11 -3.57
C TRP A 21 -7.94 17.25 -3.46
N ILE A 22 -7.46 18.50 -3.49
CA ILE A 22 -8.34 19.69 -3.45
C ILE A 22 -9.20 19.76 -4.71
N LYS A 23 -8.63 19.44 -5.87
CA LYS A 23 -9.36 19.39 -7.14
C LYS A 23 -10.44 18.31 -7.12
N LEU A 24 -10.07 17.06 -6.80
CA LEU A 24 -11.03 15.94 -6.73
C LEU A 24 -12.18 16.22 -5.75
N ARG A 25 -11.90 16.83 -4.59
CA ARG A 25 -12.94 17.21 -3.62
C ARG A 25 -13.90 18.26 -4.16
N ARG A 26 -13.42 19.22 -4.95
CA ARG A 26 -14.26 20.24 -5.61
C ARG A 26 -15.12 19.62 -6.71
N ASP A 27 -14.53 18.70 -7.46
CA ASP A 27 -15.18 18.02 -8.58
C ASP A 27 -16.13 16.89 -8.12
N GLN A 28 -16.24 16.66 -6.80
CA GLN A 28 -17.01 15.56 -6.18
C GLN A 28 -16.62 14.19 -6.75
N ASP A 29 -15.35 14.03 -7.10
CA ASP A 29 -14.80 12.84 -7.71
C ASP A 29 -13.91 12.07 -6.72
N SER A 30 -13.70 10.78 -6.99
CA SER A 30 -12.93 9.86 -6.15
C SER A 30 -11.81 9.20 -6.93
N VAL A 31 -10.72 8.88 -6.24
CA VAL A 31 -9.59 8.16 -6.83
C VAL A 31 -9.23 6.95 -5.97
N GLY A 32 -8.90 5.84 -6.62
CA GLY A 32 -8.41 4.64 -5.94
C GLY A 32 -7.01 4.83 -5.35
N ALA A 33 -6.56 3.85 -4.56
CA ALA A 33 -5.23 3.83 -3.96
C ALA A 33 -4.64 2.43 -4.00
N LYS A 34 -3.31 2.34 -4.12
CA LYS A 34 -2.55 1.10 -3.90
C LYS A 34 -1.93 1.18 -2.50
N ILE A 35 -2.25 0.19 -1.67
CA ILE A 35 -1.71 0.06 -0.30
C ILE A 35 -0.73 -1.11 -0.29
N THR A 36 0.40 -0.93 0.38
CA THR A 36 1.40 -1.97 0.57
C THR A 36 1.47 -2.29 2.06
N VAL A 37 1.31 -3.56 2.41
CA VAL A 37 1.43 -4.07 3.77
C VAL A 37 2.64 -4.99 3.82
N VAL A 38 3.48 -4.83 4.85
CA VAL A 38 4.66 -5.66 5.07
C VAL A 38 4.50 -6.31 6.45
N ALA A 39 4.53 -7.63 6.48
CA ALA A 39 4.57 -8.41 7.71
C ALA A 39 6.01 -8.88 7.94
N GLU A 40 6.65 -8.37 8.99
CA GLU A 40 8.02 -8.74 9.38
C GLU A 40 7.99 -9.74 10.54
N GLY A 41 8.95 -10.67 10.58
CA GLY A 41 9.07 -11.63 11.70
C GLY A 41 8.04 -12.77 11.70
N VAL A 42 7.50 -13.10 10.53
CA VAL A 42 6.51 -14.19 10.39
C VAL A 42 7.20 -15.56 10.62
N ILE A 43 6.61 -16.38 11.49
CA ILE A 43 7.12 -17.74 11.78
C ILE A 43 6.88 -18.63 10.55
N PRO A 44 7.88 -19.41 10.10
CA PRO A 44 7.69 -20.32 8.97
C PRO A 44 6.71 -21.46 9.33
N GLY A 45 5.88 -21.84 8.37
CA GLY A 45 4.88 -22.92 8.54
C GLY A 45 3.47 -22.46 8.89
N LEU A 46 3.16 -21.16 8.77
CA LEU A 46 1.79 -20.66 8.87
C LEU A 46 0.97 -21.01 7.63
N GLY A 47 -0.24 -21.52 7.86
CA GLY A 47 -1.22 -21.92 6.84
C GLY A 47 -1.36 -23.44 6.72
N GLU A 48 -2.56 -23.90 6.39
CA GLU A 48 -2.85 -25.31 6.13
C GLU A 48 -2.81 -25.60 4.61
N PRO A 49 -2.37 -26.79 4.19
CA PRO A 49 -2.35 -27.13 2.78
C PRO A 49 -3.77 -27.24 2.21
N ILE A 50 -3.87 -26.91 0.91
CA ILE A 50 -5.02 -27.13 0.02
C ILE A 50 -6.17 -26.10 0.16
N PHE A 51 -6.73 -25.87 1.34
CA PHE A 51 -7.88 -24.95 1.51
C PHE A 51 -7.53 -23.67 2.27
N ASP A 52 -6.85 -23.77 3.41
CA ASP A 52 -6.53 -22.62 4.27
C ASP A 52 -5.06 -22.21 4.15
N ARG A 53 -4.63 -22.01 2.90
CA ARG A 53 -3.31 -21.41 2.64
C ARG A 53 -3.29 -20.01 3.23
N LEU A 54 -2.20 -19.63 3.89
CA LEU A 54 -2.02 -18.30 4.47
C LEU A 54 -2.36 -17.18 3.48
N ASP A 55 -1.94 -17.33 2.23
CA ASP A 55 -2.21 -16.40 1.13
C ASP A 55 -3.72 -16.29 0.82
N ALA A 56 -4.45 -17.40 0.87
CA ALA A 56 -5.88 -17.45 0.60
C ALA A 56 -6.69 -16.82 1.73
N GLU A 57 -6.34 -17.08 2.99
CA GLU A 57 -6.96 -16.45 4.16
C GLU A 57 -6.70 -14.94 4.18
N LEU A 58 -5.47 -14.52 3.89
CA LEU A 58 -5.12 -13.10 3.75
C LEU A 58 -5.89 -12.44 2.61
N ALA A 59 -5.99 -13.11 1.46
CA ALA A 59 -6.77 -12.60 0.34
C ALA A 59 -8.25 -12.45 0.71
N HIS A 60 -8.83 -13.43 1.39
CA HIS A 60 -10.22 -13.38 1.85
C HIS A 60 -10.45 -12.24 2.85
N ALA A 61 -9.59 -12.11 3.87
CA ALA A 61 -9.68 -11.08 4.89
C ALA A 61 -9.47 -9.65 4.33
N LEU A 62 -8.63 -9.50 3.30
CA LEU A 62 -8.41 -8.20 2.67
C LEU A 62 -9.52 -7.86 1.66
N MET A 63 -10.08 -8.85 0.96
CA MET A 63 -11.23 -8.65 0.07
C MET A 63 -12.51 -8.28 0.82
N SER A 64 -12.61 -8.59 2.11
CA SER A 64 -13.75 -8.16 2.93
C SER A 64 -13.75 -6.65 3.22
N ILE A 65 -12.67 -5.93 2.91
CA ILE A 65 -12.60 -4.47 3.07
C ILE A 65 -13.31 -3.81 1.89
N ASN A 66 -14.30 -2.97 2.18
CA ASN A 66 -14.98 -2.18 1.17
C ASN A 66 -13.98 -1.32 0.36
N ALA A 67 -14.17 -1.29 -0.97
CA ALA A 67 -13.31 -0.65 -1.98
C ALA A 67 -12.07 -1.44 -2.46
N VAL A 68 -11.77 -2.60 -1.87
CA VAL A 68 -10.74 -3.49 -2.43
C VAL A 68 -11.25 -4.18 -3.69
N LYS A 69 -10.44 -4.16 -4.76
CA LYS A 69 -10.77 -4.75 -6.07
C LYS A 69 -9.78 -5.82 -6.53
N GLY A 70 -8.64 -5.92 -5.87
CA GLY A 70 -7.56 -6.82 -6.26
C GLY A 70 -6.52 -6.89 -5.16
N ILE A 71 -5.89 -8.04 -5.04
CA ILE A 71 -4.83 -8.32 -4.08
C ILE A 71 -3.68 -8.96 -4.83
N GLU A 72 -2.48 -8.52 -4.51
CA GLU A 72 -1.23 -9.00 -5.09
C GLU A 72 -0.35 -9.46 -3.93
N ILE A 73 -0.01 -10.75 -3.91
CA ILE A 73 0.96 -11.31 -2.98
C ILE A 73 2.25 -11.50 -3.76
N ALA A 74 3.29 -10.80 -3.32
CA ALA A 74 4.62 -10.88 -3.90
C ALA A 74 5.62 -11.19 -2.79
N PRO A 75 6.72 -11.93 -3.09
CA PRO A 75 7.87 -11.94 -2.19
C PRO A 75 8.28 -10.49 -1.93
N VAL A 76 8.88 -10.24 -0.76
CA VAL A 76 9.33 -8.89 -0.42
C VAL A 76 10.45 -8.48 -1.39
N LEU A 77 10.06 -7.93 -2.53
CA LEU A 77 10.95 -7.17 -3.36
C LEU A 77 11.23 -5.93 -2.51
N PRO A 78 12.50 -5.52 -2.32
CA PRO A 78 12.75 -4.20 -1.78
C PRO A 78 11.97 -3.25 -2.67
N VAL A 79 10.92 -2.64 -2.11
CA VAL A 79 10.18 -1.59 -2.79
C VAL A 79 11.25 -0.53 -3.00
N LEU A 80 11.85 -0.50 -4.19
CA LEU A 80 12.78 0.56 -4.52
C LEU A 80 11.96 1.83 -4.24
N PRO A 81 12.43 2.68 -3.31
CA PRO A 81 11.69 3.88 -2.99
C PRO A 81 11.42 4.54 -4.32
N SER A 82 10.14 4.80 -4.65
CA SER A 82 9.72 5.24 -5.99
C SER A 82 10.15 6.68 -6.31
N ALA A 83 11.34 7.05 -5.85
CA ALA A 83 12.11 8.24 -6.08
C ALA A 83 13.57 7.86 -5.80
N ALA A 84 14.28 7.37 -6.82
CA ALA A 84 15.71 7.64 -6.86
C ALA A 84 15.86 9.17 -6.85
N PRO A 85 16.59 9.79 -5.90
CA PRO A 85 16.91 11.19 -6.00
C PRO A 85 17.81 11.35 -7.23
N SER A 86 17.40 12.20 -8.16
CA SER A 86 18.11 12.56 -9.40
C SER A 86 19.39 13.37 -9.15
N ILE A 87 20.11 13.12 -8.05
CA ILE A 87 21.35 13.82 -7.68
C ILE A 87 22.37 12.77 -7.26
N ALA A 88 22.92 12.11 -8.28
CA ALA A 88 24.27 11.56 -8.26
C ALA A 88 24.98 12.07 -9.52
N THR A 89 25.05 13.41 -9.63
CA THR A 89 26.06 14.08 -10.44
C THR A 89 26.83 14.98 -9.50
N ARG A 90 27.84 14.36 -8.87
CA ARG A 90 29.18 14.91 -8.70
C ARG A 90 30.15 13.74 -8.77
#